data_AF-A0A661VQL8-F1
#
_entry.id   AF-A0A661VQL8-F1
#
_cell.length_a   1.000
_cell.length_b   1.000
_cell.length_c   1.000
_cell.angle_alpha   90.00
_cell.angle_beta   90.00
_cell.angle_gamma   90.00
#
_symmetry.space_group_name_H-M   'P 1'
#
loop_
_entity.id
_entity.type
_entity.pdbx_description
1 polymer ?
#
loop_
_entity_poly.entity_id
_entity_poly.type
_entity_poly.pdbx_seq_one_letter_code
_entity_poly.pdbx_strand_id
1 'polypeptide(L)'
;MDGGVGPFTLIFGNGVARVLDQALIVGGMEQTLGMLAESTGLSYKTVKRAVERLEALGLVRHTRRVGNARAYAFQVERLRDFLRSAQDLVFRLEKREETPITTREETVEVKVA
;
A
#
# COMPACT_ATOMS: atom_id res chain seq x y z
N MET A 1 -1.97 -0.71 -20.99
CA MET A 1 -1.77 0.16 -19.82
C MET A 1 -0.85 -0.59 -18.88
N ASP A 2 0.38 -0.12 -18.73
CA ASP A 2 1.26 -0.61 -17.68
C ASP A 2 0.59 -0.25 -16.35
N GLY A 3 0.07 -1.24 -15.62
CA GLY A 3 -0.68 -1.01 -14.38
C GLY A 3 0.16 -0.19 -13.43
N GLY A 4 -0.11 1.12 -13.39
CA GLY A 4 0.77 2.15 -12.84
C GLY A 4 1.17 1.83 -11.41
N VAL A 5 2.44 2.08 -11.10
CA VAL A 5 2.97 1.92 -9.75
C VAL A 5 2.34 2.98 -8.85
N GLY A 6 1.37 2.58 -8.04
CA GLY A 6 0.74 3.45 -7.06
C GLY A 6 1.42 3.38 -5.69
N PRO A 7 0.97 4.22 -4.75
CA PRO A 7 1.65 4.40 -3.47
C PRO A 7 1.64 3.13 -2.60
N PHE A 8 0.61 2.27 -2.70
CA PHE A 8 0.65 0.99 -2.00
C PHE A 8 1.70 0.07 -2.60
N THR A 9 1.83 0.02 -3.93
CA THR A 9 2.87 -0.79 -4.57
C THR A 9 4.26 -0.31 -4.20
N LEU A 10 4.48 1.00 -4.06
CA LEU A 10 5.75 1.56 -3.58
C LEU A 10 6.09 1.11 -2.15
N ILE A 11 5.10 1.08 -1.25
CA ILE A 11 5.32 0.73 0.17
C ILE A 11 5.40 -0.79 0.38
N PHE A 12 4.54 -1.57 -0.28
CA PHE A 12 4.32 -3.00 0.02
C PHE A 12 4.75 -3.97 -1.08
N GLY A 13 5.00 -3.51 -2.31
CA GLY A 13 5.62 -4.27 -3.40
C GLY A 13 4.90 -5.55 -3.87
N ASN A 14 3.62 -5.75 -3.56
CA ASN A 14 2.94 -7.03 -3.80
C ASN A 14 1.62 -6.90 -4.59
N GLY A 15 1.06 -8.05 -5.00
CA GLY A 15 -0.16 -8.08 -5.81
C GLY A 15 -1.41 -7.51 -5.12
N VAL A 16 -1.48 -7.56 -3.79
CA VAL A 16 -2.58 -6.90 -3.04
C VAL A 16 -2.43 -5.39 -3.16
N ALA A 17 -1.21 -4.88 -3.07
CA ALA A 17 -0.90 -3.46 -3.19
C ALA A 17 -1.33 -2.89 -4.55
N ARG A 18 -1.09 -3.62 -5.65
CA ARG A 18 -1.56 -3.20 -7.00
C ARG A 18 -3.09 -3.14 -7.10
N VAL A 19 -3.80 -4.07 -6.46
CA VAL A 19 -5.28 -4.05 -6.40
C VAL A 19 -5.77 -2.83 -5.60
N LEU A 20 -5.09 -2.49 -4.50
CA LEU A 20 -5.41 -1.30 -3.70
C LEU A 20 -5.14 0.00 -4.45
N ASP A 21 -4.05 0.06 -5.22
CA ASP A 21 -3.75 1.22 -6.07
C ASP A 21 -4.84 1.43 -7.13
N GLN A 22 -5.28 0.35 -7.79
CA GLN A 22 -6.41 0.44 -8.73
C GLN A 22 -7.71 0.90 -8.05
N ALA A 23 -7.98 0.41 -6.84
CA ALA A 23 -9.14 0.88 -6.07
C ALA A 23 -9.07 2.37 -5.73
N LEU A 24 -7.88 2.91 -5.44
CA LEU A 24 -7.71 4.35 -5.21
C LEU A 24 -7.92 5.18 -6.48
N ILE A 25 -7.43 4.70 -7.63
CA ILE A 25 -7.58 5.38 -8.93
C ILE A 25 -9.05 5.42 -9.35
N VAL A 26 -9.72 4.26 -9.28
CA VAL A 26 -11.11 4.08 -9.71
C VAL A 26 -12.10 4.68 -8.71
N GLY A 27 -11.69 4.83 -7.45
CA GLY A 27 -12.52 5.41 -6.39
C GLY A 27 -13.71 4.52 -6.04
N GLY A 28 -14.85 5.15 -5.77
CA GLY A 28 -16.05 4.47 -5.27
C GLY A 28 -16.79 3.59 -6.27
N MET A 29 -16.27 3.42 -7.49
CA MET A 29 -16.91 2.57 -8.50
C MET A 29 -16.79 1.09 -8.11
N GLU A 30 -17.88 0.34 -8.36
CA GLU A 30 -17.89 -1.10 -8.19
C GLU A 30 -17.08 -1.77 -9.30
N GLN A 31 -16.24 -2.74 -8.94
CA GLN A 31 -15.37 -3.44 -9.88
C GLN A 31 -15.58 -4.95 -9.78
N THR A 32 -15.52 -5.64 -10.91
CA THR A 32 -15.51 -7.10 -10.94
C THR A 32 -14.08 -7.63 -10.87
N LEU A 33 -13.90 -8.91 -10.52
CA LEU A 33 -12.58 -9.54 -10.57
C LEU A 33 -11.94 -9.49 -11.97
N GLY A 34 -12.75 -9.52 -13.03
CA GLY A 34 -12.27 -9.41 -14.41
C GLY A 34 -11.72 -8.02 -14.70
N MET A 35 -12.47 -6.97 -14.34
CA MET A 35 -12.03 -5.58 -14.47
C MET A 35 -10.72 -5.33 -13.71
N LEU A 36 -10.63 -5.84 -12.48
CA LEU A 36 -9.41 -5.73 -11.67
C LEU A 36 -8.23 -6.48 -12.28
N ALA A 37 -8.44 -7.68 -12.84
CA ALA A 37 -7.38 -8.44 -13.49
C ALA A 37 -6.85 -7.71 -14.73
N GLU A 38 -7.75 -7.14 -15.53
CA GLU A 38 -7.41 -6.34 -16.71
C GLU A 38 -6.66 -5.06 -16.33
N SER A 39 -7.15 -4.30 -15.35
CA SER A 39 -6.55 -3.01 -14.97
C SER A 39 -5.23 -3.14 -14.20
N THR A 40 -5.07 -4.21 -13.42
CA THR A 40 -3.81 -4.46 -12.67
C THR A 40 -2.77 -5.23 -13.47
N GLY A 41 -3.15 -5.88 -14.58
CA GLY A 41 -2.31 -6.83 -15.31
C GLY A 41 -1.96 -8.09 -14.50
N LEU A 42 -2.70 -8.37 -13.40
CA LEU A 42 -2.51 -9.57 -12.58
C LEU A 42 -3.38 -10.71 -13.09
N SER A 43 -2.96 -11.95 -12.81
CA SER A 43 -3.82 -13.11 -13.08
C SER A 43 -5.12 -13.04 -12.27
N TYR A 44 -6.22 -13.55 -12.84
CA TYR A 44 -7.51 -13.64 -12.15
C TYR A 44 -7.40 -14.34 -10.78
N LYS A 45 -6.59 -15.40 -10.70
CA LYS A 45 -6.34 -16.14 -9.44
C LYS A 45 -5.66 -15.26 -8.39
N THR A 46 -4.71 -14.42 -8.79
CA THR A 46 -4.02 -13.48 -7.91
C THR A 46 -4.99 -12.41 -7.41
N VAL A 47 -5.79 -11.82 -8.30
CA VAL A 47 -6.80 -10.82 -7.95
C VAL A 47 -7.84 -11.41 -7.00
N LYS A 48 -8.36 -12.61 -7.29
CA LYS A 48 -9.33 -13.29 -6.42
C LYS A 48 -8.79 -13.44 -5.01
N ARG A 49 -7.56 -13.96 -4.85
CA ARG A 49 -6.91 -14.10 -3.53
C ARG A 49 -6.70 -12.75 -2.82
N ALA A 50 -6.34 -11.71 -3.57
CA ALA A 50 -6.17 -10.37 -3.02
C ALA A 50 -7.50 -9.80 -2.52
N VAL A 51 -8.56 -9.88 -3.33
CA VAL A 51 -9.89 -9.41 -2.98
C VAL A 51 -10.46 -10.17 -1.78
N GLU A 52 -10.31 -11.50 -1.72
CA GLU A 52 -10.73 -12.31 -0.57
C GLU A 52 -10.03 -11.87 0.73
N ARG A 53 -8.73 -11.58 0.66
CA ARG A 53 -7.98 -11.05 1.81
C ARG A 53 -8.47 -9.68 2.24
N LEU A 54 -8.70 -8.78 1.27
CA LEU A 54 -9.18 -7.43 1.56
C LEU A 54 -10.61 -7.41 2.09
N GLU A 55 -11.44 -8.35 1.64
CA GLU A 55 -12.79 -8.58 2.16
C GLU A 55 -12.75 -9.07 3.61
N ALA A 56 -11.86 -10.03 3.93
CA ALA A 56 -11.66 -10.50 5.30
C ALA A 56 -11.18 -9.38 6.25
N LEU A 57 -10.47 -8.38 5.72
CA LEU A 57 -10.03 -7.18 6.46
C LEU A 57 -11.09 -6.06 6.52
N GLY A 58 -12.26 -6.26 5.90
CA GLY A 58 -13.32 -5.24 5.84
C GLY A 58 -12.99 -4.02 4.96
N LEU A 59 -11.98 -4.12 4.09
CA LEU A 59 -11.59 -3.06 3.14
C LEU A 59 -12.36 -3.16 1.83
N VAL A 60 -13.00 -4.29 1.58
CA VAL A 60 -13.83 -4.57 0.41
C VAL A 60 -15.10 -5.25 0.86
N ARG A 61 -16.21 -4.97 0.17
CA ARG A 61 -17.44 -5.76 0.27
C ARG A 61 -17.88 -6.20 -1.11
N HIS A 62 -18.35 -7.43 -1.24
CA HIS A 62 -19.15 -7.78 -2.40
C HIS A 62 -20.47 -7.01 -2.39
N THR A 63 -20.97 -6.66 -3.57
CA THR A 63 -22.24 -5.96 -3.74
C THR A 63 -23.17 -6.76 -4.64
N ARG A 64 -23.62 -6.19 -5.75
CA ARG A 64 -24.51 -6.83 -6.73
C ARG A 64 -23.74 -7.71 -7.71
N ARG A 65 -24.49 -8.42 -8.56
CA ARG A 65 -23.94 -9.03 -9.76
C ARG A 65 -24.02 -8.03 -10.92
N VAL A 66 -22.99 -8.00 -11.76
CA VAL A 66 -22.95 -7.27 -13.02
C VAL A 66 -22.84 -8.32 -14.12
N GLY A 67 -23.97 -8.60 -14.78
CA GLY A 67 -24.12 -9.80 -15.60
C GLY A 67 -23.92 -11.06 -14.76
N ASN A 68 -23.00 -11.94 -15.18
CA ASN A 68 -22.65 -13.16 -14.46
C ASN A 68 -21.56 -12.97 -13.39
N ALA A 69 -20.88 -11.81 -13.37
CA ALA A 69 -19.78 -11.52 -12.47
C ALA A 69 -20.27 -10.89 -11.16
N ARG A 70 -19.55 -11.15 -10.06
CA ARG A 70 -19.77 -10.47 -8.78
C ARG A 70 -18.97 -9.17 -8.75
N ALA A 71 -19.62 -8.09 -8.33
CA ALA A 71 -18.99 -6.79 -8.16
C ALA A 71 -18.56 -6.57 -6.70
N TYR A 72 -17.53 -5.73 -6.54
CA TYR A 72 -16.89 -5.42 -5.28
C TYR A 72 -16.76 -3.90 -5.14
N ALA A 73 -17.13 -3.39 -3.96
CA ALA A 73 -16.97 -2.00 -3.60
C ALA A 73 -15.85 -1.87 -2.56
N PHE A 74 -14.86 -1.04 -2.85
CA PHE A 74 -13.74 -0.76 -1.95
C PHE A 74 -14.09 0.37 -1.00
N GLN A 75 -13.66 0.27 0.26
CA GLN A 75 -13.82 1.30 1.28
C GLN A 75 -12.73 2.37 1.10
N VAL A 76 -12.85 3.19 0.05
CA VAL A 76 -11.81 4.13 -0.40
C VAL A 76 -11.34 5.07 0.72
N GLU A 77 -12.26 5.59 1.55
CA GLU A 77 -11.86 6.47 2.65
C GLU A 77 -10.97 5.76 3.68
N ARG A 78 -11.32 4.51 4.05
CA ARG A 78 -10.47 3.69 4.92
C ARG A 78 -9.12 3.39 4.28
N LEU A 79 -9.07 3.20 2.96
CA LEU A 79 -7.82 3.02 2.23
C LEU A 79 -6.94 4.27 2.27
N ARG A 80 -7.54 5.47 2.15
CA ARG A 80 -6.82 6.75 2.26
C ARG A 80 -6.26 6.95 3.67
N ASP A 81 -7.03 6.64 4.71
CA ASP A 81 -6.56 6.69 6.10
C ASP A 81 -5.40 5.71 6.35
N PHE A 82 -5.54 4.48 5.83
CA PHE A 82 -4.50 3.47 5.92
C PHE A 82 -3.22 3.91 5.20
N LEU A 83 -3.35 4.48 3.99
CA LEU A 83 -2.21 4.96 3.23
C LEU A 83 -1.47 6.09 3.96
N ARG A 84 -2.19 7.08 4.50
CA ARG A 84 -1.59 8.15 5.31
C ARG A 84 -0.81 7.58 6.49
N SER A 85 -1.41 6.65 7.22
CA SER A 85 -0.78 5.99 8.36
C SER A 85 0.48 5.22 7.97
N ALA A 86 0.46 4.56 6.81
CA ALA A 86 1.61 3.83 6.28
C ALA A 86 2.76 4.79 5.88
N GLN A 87 2.43 5.90 5.21
CA GLN A 87 3.39 6.95 4.85
C GLN A 87 4.03 7.58 6.09
N ASP A 88 3.23 7.92 7.10
CA ASP A 88 3.72 8.46 8.37
C ASP A 88 4.64 7.48 9.11
N LEU A 89 4.39 6.17 8.99
CA LEU A 89 5.28 5.16 9.55
C LEU A 89 6.61 5.09 8.80
N VAL A 90 6.58 5.05 7.46
CA VAL A 90 7.79 5.04 6.63
C VAL A 90 8.66 6.25 6.95
N PHE A 91 8.07 7.45 6.94
CA PHE A 91 8.78 8.69 7.25
C PHE A 91 9.41 8.68 8.65
N ARG A 92 8.70 8.13 9.66
CA ARG A 92 9.24 8.01 11.03
C ARG A 92 10.38 7.01 11.13
N LEU A 93 10.38 5.96 10.32
CA LEU A 93 11.46 4.97 10.31
C LEU A 93 12.71 5.56 9.65
N GLU A 94 12.57 6.27 8.54
CA GLU A 94 13.67 6.99 7.88
C GLU A 94 14.32 8.02 8.83
N LYS A 95 13.49 8.81 9.53
CA LYS A 95 13.96 9.80 10.53
C LYS A 95 14.67 9.19 11.74
N ARG A 96 14.52 7.89 12.02
CA ARG A 96 15.20 7.22 13.15
C ARG A 96 16.63 6.77 12.83
N GLU A 97 17.02 6.71 11.56
CA GLU A 97 18.39 6.36 11.16
C GLU A 97 19.35 7.57 11.25
N GLU A 98 18.82 8.79 11.34
CA GLU A 98 19.58 10.03 11.55
C GLU A 98 19.77 10.31 13.06
N THR A 99 20.50 9.45 13.77
CA THR A 99 21.11 9.86 15.06
C THR A 99 22.59 10.18 14.85
N PRO A 100 23.08 11.36 15.30
CA PRO A 100 24.45 11.77 15.03
C PRO A 100 25.42 10.89 15.81
N ILE A 101 26.37 10.29 15.10
CA ILE A 101 27.57 9.68 15.68
C ILE A 101 28.29 10.80 16.44
N THR A 102 28.18 10.81 17.76
CA THR A 102 28.86 11.79 18.60
C THR A 102 30.32 11.39 18.66
N THR A 103 31.17 12.05 17.86
CA THR A 103 32.62 11.92 17.97
C THR A 103 33.03 12.47 19.34
N ARG A 104 33.50 11.60 20.23
CA ARG A 104 34.17 12.01 21.46
C ARG A 104 35.45 12.74 21.08
N GLU A 105 35.51 14.05 21.31
CA GLU A 105 36.78 14.78 21.36
C GLU A 105 37.51 14.36 22.65
N GLU A 106 38.52 13.50 22.51
CA GLU A 106 39.53 13.31 23.56
C GLU A 106 40.42 14.57 23.59
N THR A 107 40.23 15.43 24.58
CA THR A 107 41.20 16.47 24.92
C THR A 107 42.40 15.81 25.61
N VAL A 108 43.50 15.63 24.89
CA VAL A 108 44.79 15.26 25.49
C VAL A 108 45.43 16.54 26.07
N GLU A 109 45.36 16.70 27.39
CA GLU A 109 46.19 17.66 28.11
C GLU A 109 47.66 17.23 28.05
N VAL A 110 48.44 17.89 27.21
CA VAL A 110 49.91 17.80 27.24
C VAL A 110 50.40 18.62 28.44
N LYS A 111 50.73 17.94 29.55
CA LYS A 111 51.50 18.55 30.64
C LYS A 111 52.95 18.72 30.20
N VAL A 112 53.36 19.97 30.06
CA VAL A 112 54.76 20.40 29.96
C VAL A 112 55.38 20.26 31.36
N ALA A 113 56.46 19.49 31.45
CA ALA A 113 57.41 19.50 32.58
C ALA A 113 58.81 19.21 32.04
#